data_AF-A0A9D3N6Z7-F1
#
_entry.id   AF-A0A9D3N6Z7-F1
#
_cell.length_a   1.000
_cell.length_b   1.000
_cell.length_c   1.000
_cell.angle_alpha   90.00
_cell.angle_beta   90.00
_cell.angle_gamma   90.00
#
_symmetry.space_group_name_H-M   'P 1'
#
loop_
_entity.id
_entity.type
_entity.pdbx_description
1 polymer ?
#
loop_
_entity_poly.entity_id
_entity_poly.type
_entity_poly.pdbx_seq_one_letter_code
_entity_poly.pdbx_strand_id
1 'polypeptide(L)'
;MSRLQEQVELEKCVRRLRESFHGKIQIDRAAVLMRRYNNNYQMVAKVIILMKDQELDEDDRWSLKNDPVVKNVVEKLQNEEKEKEKRKDRQPGASNEPRSSKQPKANKEPREDKDIQDLGKQLRLLPLTEKNKRMFDRVQQNQMPSVEHQFACEFCDKSWWRRVPERKRVSRCQLCKKKFDPVPPNKMWGIAEFMCPNCTRSFKGFGRMDLGSPCYNCRFIVMPTRILPPRKHLRNMGPRRRHQHSCLAEDCYNRQEPHVPNTECVHPVSRMKNGKPQVVNPSHPHFSSGSTVNTCLSQGSLLEDLFDIIMDDIREEEESDNNSDSSTSS
;
A
#
# COMPACT_ATOMS: atom_id res chain seq x y z
N MET A 1 10.58 20.90 30.01
CA MET A 1 9.45 20.16 30.60
C MET A 1 9.90 19.60 31.94
N SER A 2 9.00 19.33 32.90
CA SER A 2 9.41 18.69 34.15
C SER A 2 9.88 17.25 33.88
N ARG A 3 10.94 16.78 34.54
CA ARG A 3 11.45 15.40 34.39
C ARG A 3 10.37 14.34 34.63
N LEU A 4 9.44 14.62 35.53
CA LEU A 4 8.27 13.78 35.83
C LEU A 4 7.30 13.70 34.64
N GLN A 5 7.12 14.81 33.92
CA GLN A 5 6.23 14.85 32.75
C GLN A 5 6.82 14.04 31.59
N GLU A 6 8.13 14.16 31.35
CA GLU A 6 8.84 13.37 30.34
C GLU A 6 8.75 11.86 30.62
N GLN A 7 8.87 11.46 31.90
CA GLN A 7 8.75 10.07 32.31
C GLN A 7 7.35 9.50 32.02
N VAL A 8 6.30 10.24 32.36
CA VAL A 8 4.90 9.82 32.14
C VAL A 8 4.58 9.75 30.65
N GLU A 9 5.09 10.69 29.85
CA GLU A 9 4.90 10.69 28.40
C GLU A 9 5.62 9.50 27.74
N LEU A 10 6.86 9.23 28.13
CA LEU A 10 7.62 8.08 27.63
C LEU A 10 6.93 6.76 28.00
N GLU A 11 6.48 6.59 29.25
CA GLU A 11 5.75 5.39 29.70
C GLU A 11 4.50 5.13 28.85
N LYS A 12 3.68 6.17 28.62
CA LYS A 12 2.48 6.07 27.76
C LYS A 12 2.83 5.69 26.33
N CYS A 13 3.98 6.12 25.82
CA CYS A 13 4.40 5.82 24.46
C CYS A 13 4.95 4.40 24.32
N VAL A 14 5.73 3.95 25.30
CA VAL A 14 6.24 2.57 25.35
C VAL A 14 5.10 1.56 25.45
N ARG A 15 4.08 1.82 26.28
CA ARG A 15 2.89 0.95 26.39
C ARG A 15 2.15 0.82 25.06
N ARG A 16 1.80 1.95 24.44
CA ARG A 16 1.09 1.98 23.15
C ARG A 16 1.88 1.30 22.03
N LEU A 17 3.20 1.47 22.00
CA LEU A 17 4.05 0.76 21.04
C LEU A 17 4.00 -0.75 21.28
N ARG A 18 4.21 -1.20 22.52
CA ARG A 18 4.20 -2.63 22.84
C ARG A 18 2.84 -3.26 22.56
N GLU A 19 1.74 -2.55 22.82
CA GLU A 19 0.38 -2.97 22.42
C GLU A 19 0.27 -3.14 20.91
N SER A 20 0.79 -2.19 20.12
CA SER A 20 0.77 -2.25 18.64
C SER A 20 1.58 -3.42 18.06
N PHE A 21 2.47 -4.02 18.84
CA PHE A 21 3.28 -5.18 18.46
C PHE A 21 2.97 -6.41 19.34
N HIS A 22 1.79 -6.46 19.95
CA HIS A 22 1.27 -7.57 20.76
C HIS A 22 2.21 -8.02 21.89
N GLY A 23 2.98 -7.09 22.47
CA GLY A 23 3.92 -7.35 23.55
C GLY A 23 5.18 -8.10 23.14
N LYS A 24 5.36 -8.43 21.85
CA LYS A 24 6.52 -9.18 21.33
C LYS A 24 7.85 -8.41 21.45
N ILE A 25 7.80 -7.09 21.69
CA ILE A 25 8.98 -6.25 21.90
C ILE A 25 9.33 -6.16 23.39
N GLN A 26 10.61 -6.39 23.71
CA GLN A 26 11.16 -6.19 25.05
C GLN A 26 11.05 -4.73 25.52
N ILE A 27 10.77 -4.53 26.81
CA ILE A 27 10.58 -3.20 27.43
C ILE A 27 11.79 -2.30 27.18
N ASP A 28 13.00 -2.83 27.38
CA ASP A 28 14.26 -2.09 27.30
C ASP A 28 14.47 -1.52 25.89
N ARG A 29 14.26 -2.36 24.87
CA ARG A 29 14.33 -1.98 23.46
C ARG A 29 13.27 -0.93 23.10
N ALA A 30 12.04 -1.09 23.58
CA ALA A 30 10.96 -0.14 23.32
C ALA A 30 11.22 1.23 23.97
N ALA A 31 11.72 1.27 25.21
CA ALA A 31 11.99 2.50 25.94
C ALA A 31 13.13 3.32 25.33
N VAL A 32 14.21 2.66 24.92
CA VAL A 32 15.36 3.33 24.29
C VAL A 32 14.99 3.88 22.92
N LEU A 33 14.34 3.08 22.07
CA LEU A 33 13.96 3.54 20.74
C LEU A 33 12.95 4.69 20.82
N MET A 34 11.99 4.63 21.75
CA MET A 34 11.07 5.75 21.99
C MET A 34 11.78 7.01 22.46
N ARG A 35 12.79 6.88 23.33
CA ARG A 35 13.59 8.01 23.78
C ARG A 35 14.45 8.59 22.65
N ARG A 36 15.12 7.75 21.87
CA ARG A 36 16.02 8.10 20.77
C ARG A 36 15.32 8.85 19.64
N TYR A 37 14.09 8.45 19.31
CA TYR A 37 13.30 9.04 18.23
C TYR A 37 12.21 10.00 18.73
N ASN A 38 12.35 10.54 19.95
CA ASN A 38 11.42 11.54 20.52
C ASN A 38 9.94 11.14 20.43
N ASN A 39 9.62 9.88 20.79
CA ASN A 39 8.28 9.31 20.72
C ASN A 39 7.66 9.27 19.30
N ASN A 40 8.46 9.31 18.24
CA ASN A 40 7.98 9.14 16.87
C ASN A 40 7.73 7.66 16.55
N TYR A 41 6.49 7.22 16.73
CA TYR A 41 6.04 5.84 16.49
C TYR A 41 6.40 5.32 15.10
N GLN A 42 6.30 6.14 14.07
CA GLN A 42 6.55 5.71 12.70
C GLN A 42 8.03 5.36 12.49
N MET A 43 8.94 6.16 13.06
CA MET A 43 10.38 5.89 12.99
C MET A 43 10.76 4.68 13.83
N VAL A 44 10.24 4.58 15.05
CA VAL A 44 10.51 3.45 15.96
C VAL A 44 10.05 2.13 15.36
N ALA A 45 8.82 2.08 14.82
CA ALA A 45 8.29 0.90 14.15
C ALA A 45 9.13 0.50 12.94
N LYS A 46 9.52 1.46 12.09
CA LYS A 46 10.41 1.20 10.95
C LYS A 46 11.74 0.59 11.37
N VAL A 47 12.36 1.09 12.44
CA VAL A 47 13.62 0.54 12.96
C VAL A 47 13.42 -0.88 13.48
N ILE A 48 12.37 -1.13 14.25
CA ILE A 48 12.09 -2.48 14.79
C ILE A 48 11.85 -3.48 13.67
N ILE A 49 11.12 -3.09 12.63
CA ILE A 49 10.74 -3.99 11.53
C ILE A 49 11.91 -4.21 10.57
N LEU A 50 12.57 -3.13 10.14
CA LEU A 50 13.65 -3.21 9.14
C LEU A 50 14.97 -3.71 9.74
N MET A 51 15.18 -3.53 11.04
CA MET A 51 16.39 -3.91 11.77
C MET A 51 16.07 -4.87 12.93
N LYS A 52 15.13 -5.81 12.72
CA LYS A 52 14.65 -6.74 13.77
C LYS A 52 15.79 -7.53 14.43
N ASP A 53 16.78 -7.94 13.62
CA ASP A 53 17.92 -8.79 14.02
C ASP A 53 19.11 -7.97 14.54
N GLN A 54 19.03 -6.64 14.51
CA GLN A 54 20.07 -5.76 15.03
C GLN A 54 19.90 -5.56 16.53
N GLU A 55 20.94 -5.87 17.30
CA GLU A 55 21.01 -5.58 18.72
C GLU A 55 21.08 -4.07 18.98
N LEU A 56 20.76 -3.67 20.22
CA LEU A 56 20.97 -2.30 20.69
C LEU A 56 22.45 -1.92 20.56
N ASP A 57 22.71 -0.77 19.92
CA ASP A 57 24.06 -0.24 19.72
C ASP A 57 24.66 0.30 21.03
N GLU A 58 25.93 0.71 21.01
CA GLU A 58 26.61 1.21 22.22
C GLU A 58 25.93 2.47 22.80
N ASP A 59 25.34 3.32 21.95
CA ASP A 59 24.61 4.52 22.38
C ASP A 59 23.27 4.15 23.05
N ASP A 60 22.58 3.15 22.53
CA ASP A 60 21.37 2.59 23.11
C ASP A 60 21.66 1.95 24.50
N ARG A 61 22.75 1.18 24.59
CA ARG A 61 23.22 0.57 25.86
C ARG A 61 23.64 1.64 26.87
N TRP A 62 24.30 2.71 26.41
CA TRP A 62 24.65 3.85 27.24
C TRP A 62 23.40 4.57 27.75
N SER A 63 22.36 4.70 26.92
CA SER A 63 21.09 5.33 27.28
C SER A 63 20.33 4.56 28.36
N LEU A 64 20.28 3.22 28.27
CA LEU A 64 19.77 2.36 29.35
C LEU A 64 20.54 2.54 30.66
N LYS A 65 21.86 2.73 30.57
CA LYS A 65 22.73 2.80 31.73
C LYS A 65 22.88 4.20 32.33
N ASN A 66 22.55 5.27 31.60
CA ASN A 66 22.82 6.63 32.05
C ASN A 66 21.63 7.60 31.96
N ASP A 67 20.58 7.33 31.17
CA ASP A 67 19.39 8.18 31.16
C ASP A 67 18.45 7.82 32.34
N PRO A 68 18.27 8.71 33.34
CA PRO A 68 17.43 8.44 34.49
C PRO A 68 15.95 8.27 34.14
N VAL A 69 15.47 8.88 33.05
CA VAL A 69 14.08 8.78 32.61
C VAL A 69 13.81 7.39 32.04
N VAL A 70 14.71 6.89 31.19
CA VAL A 70 14.59 5.56 30.58
C VAL A 70 14.65 4.48 31.66
N LYS A 71 15.61 4.56 32.58
CA LYS A 71 15.71 3.62 33.70
C LYS A 71 14.44 3.53 34.53
N ASN A 72 13.92 4.69 34.94
CA ASN A 72 12.74 4.72 35.80
C ASN A 72 11.50 4.16 35.09
N VAL A 73 11.37 4.36 33.77
CA VAL A 73 10.26 3.77 32.98
C VAL A 73 10.44 2.27 32.82
N VAL A 74 11.65 1.81 32.50
CA VAL A 74 11.96 0.38 32.33
C VAL A 74 11.72 -0.37 33.65
N GLU A 75 12.28 0.12 34.75
CA GLU A 75 12.13 -0.49 36.08
C GLU A 75 10.66 -0.56 36.50
N LYS A 76 9.91 0.52 36.28
CA LYS A 76 8.47 0.56 36.61
C LYS A 76 7.67 -0.47 35.80
N LEU A 77 7.88 -0.55 34.48
CA LEU A 77 7.16 -1.49 33.62
C LEU A 77 7.54 -2.95 33.88
N GLN A 78 8.83 -3.23 34.15
CA GLN A 78 9.29 -4.56 34.52
C GLN A 78 8.73 -5.01 35.88
N ASN A 79 8.64 -4.10 36.86
CA ASN A 79 8.05 -4.40 38.16
C ASN A 79 6.54 -4.67 38.04
N GLU A 80 5.82 -3.94 37.19
CA GLU A 80 4.41 -4.21 36.90
C GLU A 80 4.19 -5.56 36.19
N GLU A 81 5.07 -5.98 35.28
CA GLU A 81 5.00 -7.31 34.65
C GLU A 81 5.22 -8.43 35.67
N LYS A 82 6.23 -8.29 36.54
CA LYS A 82 6.49 -9.25 37.63
C LYS A 82 5.33 -9.35 38.61
N GLU A 83 4.68 -8.23 38.93
CA GLU A 83 3.49 -8.22 39.79
C GLU A 83 2.26 -8.84 39.08
N LYS A 84 2.11 -8.68 37.77
CA LYS A 84 1.06 -9.36 36.99
C LYS A 84 1.29 -10.87 36.89
N GLU A 85 2.53 -11.32 36.74
CA GLU A 85 2.88 -12.74 36.77
C GLU A 85 2.57 -13.36 38.14
N LYS A 86 3.03 -12.74 39.24
CA LYS A 86 2.71 -13.19 40.60
C LYS A 86 1.20 -13.21 40.91
N ARG A 87 0.41 -12.34 40.27
CA ARG A 87 -1.06 -12.34 40.41
C ARG A 87 -1.72 -13.45 39.61
N LYS A 88 -1.18 -13.82 38.44
CA LYS A 88 -1.64 -14.98 37.66
C LYS A 88 -1.33 -16.30 38.37
N ASP A 89 -0.19 -16.39 39.06
CA ASP A 89 0.19 -17.59 39.83
C ASP A 89 -0.60 -17.78 41.13
N ARG A 90 -1.38 -16.78 41.57
CA ARG A 90 -2.16 -16.80 42.82
C ARG A 90 -3.66 -17.09 42.64
N GLN A 91 -4.13 -17.38 41.42
CA GLN A 91 -5.51 -17.83 41.18
C GLN A 91 -5.57 -19.35 40.92
N PRO A 92 -6.07 -20.18 41.86
CA PRO A 92 -6.43 -21.56 41.59
C PRO A 92 -7.92 -21.69 41.21
N GLY A 93 -8.20 -22.31 40.05
CA GLY A 93 -9.51 -22.80 39.61
C GLY A 93 -10.03 -22.11 38.33
N ALA A 94 -10.44 -22.78 37.25
CA ALA A 94 -10.74 -24.19 37.02
C ALA A 94 -10.71 -24.51 35.51
N SER A 95 -10.04 -25.59 35.11
CA SER A 95 -10.52 -26.65 34.17
C SER A 95 -9.36 -27.57 33.76
N ASN A 96 -9.70 -28.85 33.61
CA ASN A 96 -8.82 -30.02 33.56
C ASN A 96 -8.12 -30.26 32.20
N GLU A 97 -7.09 -31.12 32.25
CA GLU A 97 -6.46 -31.93 31.19
C GLU A 97 -5.08 -31.48 30.64
N PRO A 98 -4.18 -32.44 30.30
CA PRO A 98 -2.83 -32.46 30.84
C PRO A 98 -1.78 -31.80 29.94
N ARG A 99 -1.05 -30.81 30.47
CA ARG A 99 0.15 -30.29 29.82
C ARG A 99 1.32 -31.26 30.00
N SER A 100 1.57 -32.05 28.95
CA SER A 100 2.83 -32.74 28.71
C SER A 100 3.99 -31.79 28.93
N SER A 101 4.82 -32.09 29.92
CA SER A 101 6.13 -31.49 30.14
C SER A 101 7.02 -31.68 28.90
N LYS A 102 7.28 -30.60 28.17
CA LYS A 102 8.39 -30.55 27.21
C LYS A 102 9.46 -29.61 27.74
N GLN A 103 10.45 -30.21 28.40
CA GLN A 103 11.73 -29.58 28.68
C GLN A 103 12.41 -29.14 27.37
N PRO A 104 13.17 -28.04 27.36
CA PRO A 104 13.93 -27.60 26.20
C PRO A 104 15.09 -28.58 25.96
N LYS A 105 15.05 -29.28 24.82
CA LYS A 105 16.17 -30.13 24.41
C LYS A 105 17.34 -29.26 23.94
N ALA A 106 18.47 -29.49 24.61
CA ALA A 106 19.77 -28.92 24.32
C ALA A 106 20.22 -29.14 22.87
N ASN A 107 21.00 -28.17 22.40
CA ASN A 107 21.87 -28.16 21.22
C ASN A 107 22.20 -29.55 20.66
N LYS A 108 21.63 -29.86 19.50
CA LYS A 108 22.29 -30.73 18.51
C LYS A 108 22.76 -29.82 17.39
N GLU A 109 24.05 -29.85 17.11
CA GLU A 109 24.63 -29.27 15.90
C GLU A 109 23.86 -29.81 14.67
N PRO A 110 23.60 -28.96 13.67
CA PRO A 110 22.80 -29.36 12.52
C PRO A 110 23.58 -30.42 11.76
N ARG A 111 23.11 -31.67 11.84
CA ARG A 111 23.56 -32.72 10.92
C ARG A 111 23.23 -32.24 9.52
N GLU A 112 24.17 -32.37 8.60
CA GLU A 112 24.00 -32.01 7.20
C GLU A 112 22.73 -32.69 6.64
N ASP A 113 21.68 -31.89 6.50
CA ASP A 113 20.37 -32.28 5.99
C ASP A 113 20.50 -32.69 4.52
N LYS A 114 20.73 -33.99 4.29
CA LYS A 114 20.81 -34.59 2.96
C LYS A 114 19.51 -34.37 2.17
N ASP A 115 18.40 -34.29 2.87
CA ASP A 115 17.08 -33.89 2.39
C ASP A 115 17.06 -32.45 1.84
N ILE A 116 17.73 -31.49 2.49
CA ILE A 116 17.90 -30.13 1.92
C ILE A 116 18.76 -30.15 0.65
N GLN A 117 19.82 -30.96 0.63
CA GLN A 117 20.70 -31.08 -0.54
C GLN A 117 19.98 -31.76 -1.73
N ASP A 118 19.16 -32.77 -1.47
CA ASP A 118 18.40 -33.48 -2.50
C ASP A 118 17.21 -32.64 -3.01
N LEU A 119 16.58 -31.82 -2.16
CA LEU A 119 15.67 -30.76 -2.59
C LEU A 119 16.39 -29.76 -3.52
N GLY A 120 17.62 -29.36 -3.19
CA GLY A 120 18.44 -28.48 -4.03
C GLY A 120 18.70 -29.04 -5.43
N LYS A 121 18.88 -30.36 -5.57
CA LYS A 121 19.07 -31.04 -6.86
C LYS A 121 17.77 -31.21 -7.65
N GLN A 122 16.63 -31.36 -6.97
CA GLN A 122 15.31 -31.49 -7.59
C GLN A 122 14.71 -30.16 -8.03
N LEU A 123 15.10 -29.05 -7.41
CA LEU A 123 14.69 -27.72 -7.85
C LEU A 123 15.26 -27.45 -9.25
N ARG A 124 14.36 -27.19 -10.22
CA ARG A 124 14.75 -26.68 -11.53
C ARG A 124 15.47 -25.34 -11.34
N LEU A 125 16.79 -25.36 -11.33
CA LEU A 125 17.62 -24.17 -11.36
C LEU A 125 17.34 -23.46 -12.69
N LEU A 126 16.49 -22.44 -12.66
CA LEU A 126 16.37 -21.53 -13.78
C LEU A 126 17.75 -20.89 -13.96
N PRO A 127 18.43 -21.08 -15.10
CA PRO A 127 19.76 -20.54 -15.31
C PRO A 127 19.70 -19.02 -15.13
N LEU A 128 20.63 -18.48 -14.34
CA LEU A 128 20.72 -17.05 -14.09
C LEU A 128 21.20 -16.35 -15.36
N THR A 129 20.27 -16.05 -16.26
CA THR A 129 20.55 -15.39 -17.54
C THR A 129 21.09 -13.99 -17.32
N GLU A 130 21.89 -13.50 -18.27
CA GLU A 130 22.40 -12.13 -18.26
C GLU A 130 21.26 -11.08 -18.23
N LYS A 131 20.12 -11.40 -18.84
CA LYS A 131 18.91 -10.57 -18.79
C LYS A 131 18.34 -10.46 -17.36
N ASN A 132 18.36 -11.55 -16.59
CA ASN A 132 17.91 -11.55 -15.20
C ASN A 132 18.86 -10.72 -14.33
N LYS A 133 20.18 -10.88 -14.48
CA LYS A 133 21.19 -10.08 -13.76
C LYS A 133 21.01 -8.59 -14.02
N ARG A 134 20.92 -8.18 -15.29
CA ARG A 134 20.67 -6.78 -15.68
C ARG A 134 19.35 -6.25 -15.11
N MET A 135 18.32 -7.09 -14.98
CA MET A 135 17.06 -6.69 -14.33
C MET A 135 17.27 -6.42 -12.83
N PHE A 136 18.00 -7.28 -12.12
CA PHE A 136 18.34 -7.09 -10.71
C PHE A 136 19.18 -5.82 -10.50
N ASP A 137 20.23 -5.61 -11.31
CA ASP A 137 21.10 -4.44 -11.21
C ASP A 137 20.30 -3.13 -11.43
N ARG A 138 19.41 -3.12 -12.43
CA ARG A 138 18.51 -1.96 -12.68
C ARG A 138 17.55 -1.72 -11.53
N VAL A 139 17.08 -2.76 -10.84
CA VAL A 139 16.23 -2.59 -9.67
C VAL A 139 17.03 -2.00 -8.51
N GLN A 140 18.24 -2.49 -8.25
CA GLN A 140 19.12 -1.90 -7.22
C GLN A 140 19.42 -0.43 -7.50
N GLN A 141 19.51 -0.04 -8.77
CA GLN A 141 19.70 1.34 -9.19
C GLN A 141 18.38 2.15 -9.31
N ASN A 142 17.23 1.59 -8.93
CA ASN A 142 15.89 2.19 -9.06
C ASN A 142 15.50 2.60 -10.50
N GLN A 143 16.12 2.01 -11.52
CA GLN A 143 15.92 2.32 -12.94
C GLN A 143 14.87 1.41 -13.60
N MET A 144 13.82 1.04 -12.87
CA MET A 144 12.77 0.20 -13.45
C MET A 144 11.87 1.01 -14.41
N PRO A 145 11.70 0.54 -15.66
CA PRO A 145 10.72 1.12 -16.57
C PRO A 145 9.33 1.08 -15.94
N SER A 146 8.68 2.23 -15.94
CA SER A 146 7.39 2.43 -15.30
C SER A 146 6.52 3.29 -16.19
N VAL A 147 5.26 2.88 -16.29
CA VAL A 147 4.28 3.48 -17.18
C VAL A 147 3.11 3.98 -16.36
N GLU A 148 2.57 5.12 -16.75
CA GLU A 148 1.40 5.69 -16.12
C GLU A 148 0.12 5.15 -16.77
N HIS A 149 -0.77 4.60 -15.96
CA HIS A 149 -2.02 4.00 -16.44
C HIS A 149 -3.23 4.51 -15.65
N GLN A 150 -4.37 4.56 -16.34
CA GLN A 150 -5.69 4.77 -15.74
C GLN A 150 -6.22 3.43 -15.22
N PHE A 151 -6.81 3.46 -14.03
CA PHE A 151 -7.50 2.35 -13.40
C PHE A 151 -8.90 2.80 -12.97
N ALA A 152 -9.87 1.89 -12.97
CA ALA A 152 -11.21 2.21 -12.52
C ALA A 152 -11.92 1.03 -11.86
N CYS A 153 -12.50 1.26 -10.70
CA CYS A 153 -13.31 0.30 -9.98
C CYS A 153 -14.79 0.58 -10.26
N GLU A 154 -15.47 -0.40 -10.87
CA GLU A 154 -16.91 -0.34 -11.14
C GLU A 154 -17.73 -0.21 -9.86
N PHE A 155 -17.52 -1.13 -8.90
CA PHE A 155 -18.28 -1.19 -7.65
C PHE A 155 -18.15 0.05 -6.77
N CYS A 156 -16.98 0.68 -6.79
CA CYS A 156 -16.71 1.87 -5.97
C CYS A 156 -16.91 3.18 -6.74
N ASP A 157 -17.25 3.09 -8.04
CA ASP A 157 -17.38 4.21 -8.97
C ASP A 157 -16.22 5.22 -8.89
N LYS A 158 -14.98 4.72 -8.78
CA LYS A 158 -13.78 5.56 -8.68
C LYS A 158 -12.77 5.20 -9.74
N SER A 159 -12.26 6.23 -10.42
CA SER A 159 -11.11 6.15 -11.33
C SER A 159 -9.89 6.86 -10.76
N TRP A 160 -8.70 6.31 -10.96
CA TRP A 160 -7.43 6.91 -10.53
C TRP A 160 -6.31 6.63 -11.54
N TRP A 161 -5.24 7.41 -11.44
CA TRP A 161 -4.03 7.23 -12.24
C TRP A 161 -2.89 6.80 -11.34
N ARG A 162 -2.11 5.82 -11.78
CA ARG A 162 -0.94 5.33 -11.04
C ARG A 162 0.19 5.00 -12.00
N ARG A 163 1.41 5.38 -11.61
CA ARG A 163 2.64 4.93 -12.24
C ARG A 163 2.96 3.52 -11.72
N VAL A 164 2.97 2.55 -12.63
CA VAL A 164 3.16 1.14 -12.31
C VAL A 164 4.34 0.57 -13.10
N PRO A 165 5.10 -0.40 -12.55
CA PRO A 165 6.13 -1.10 -13.29
C PRO A 165 5.59 -1.75 -14.57
N GLU A 166 6.37 -1.71 -15.66
CA GLU A 166 5.97 -2.36 -16.90
C GLU A 166 5.74 -3.87 -16.74
N ARG A 167 6.54 -4.52 -15.88
CA ARG A 167 6.45 -5.96 -15.60
C ARG A 167 5.16 -6.36 -14.88
N LYS A 168 4.51 -5.43 -14.18
CA LYS A 168 3.31 -5.71 -13.37
C LYS A 168 2.45 -4.46 -13.32
N ARG A 169 1.66 -4.30 -14.37
CA ARG A 169 0.73 -3.18 -14.54
C ARG A 169 -0.54 -3.47 -13.75
N VAL A 170 -0.46 -3.44 -12.42
CA VAL A 170 -1.61 -3.74 -11.55
C VAL A 170 -1.71 -2.68 -10.47
N SER A 171 -2.92 -2.24 -10.16
CA SER A 171 -3.20 -1.33 -9.05
C SER A 171 -4.35 -1.85 -8.18
N ARG A 172 -4.27 -1.57 -6.88
CA ARG A 172 -5.33 -1.85 -5.92
C ARG A 172 -6.30 -0.66 -5.82
N CYS A 173 -7.60 -0.93 -5.74
CA CYS A 173 -8.59 0.09 -5.39
C CYS A 173 -8.45 0.47 -3.92
N GLN A 174 -8.48 1.77 -3.61
CA GLN A 174 -8.32 2.23 -2.23
C GLN A 174 -9.50 1.90 -1.31
N LEU A 175 -10.70 1.73 -1.89
CA LEU A 175 -11.92 1.42 -1.14
C LEU A 175 -12.11 -0.09 -0.96
N CYS A 176 -12.37 -0.84 -2.03
CA CYS A 176 -12.66 -2.28 -1.94
C CYS A 176 -11.42 -3.18 -1.86
N LYS A 177 -10.21 -2.61 -1.91
CA LYS A 177 -8.92 -3.33 -1.85
C LYS A 177 -8.70 -4.43 -2.92
N LYS A 178 -9.61 -4.57 -3.90
CA LYS A 178 -9.44 -5.47 -5.06
C LYS A 178 -8.37 -4.94 -6.02
N LYS A 179 -7.63 -5.87 -6.65
CA LYS A 179 -6.59 -5.58 -7.65
C LYS A 179 -7.21 -5.53 -9.03
N PHE A 180 -6.73 -4.60 -9.85
CA PHE A 180 -7.26 -4.35 -11.19
C PHE A 180 -6.14 -4.19 -12.20
N ASP A 181 -6.40 -4.67 -13.42
CA ASP A 181 -5.60 -4.38 -14.60
C ASP A 181 -5.88 -2.95 -15.10
N PRO A 182 -4.96 -2.33 -15.86
CA PRO A 182 -5.16 -0.99 -16.40
C PRO A 182 -6.35 -0.98 -17.36
N VAL A 183 -7.04 0.15 -17.41
CA VAL A 183 -8.03 0.40 -18.46
C VAL A 183 -7.33 0.27 -19.82
N PRO A 184 -7.88 -0.52 -20.76
CA PRO A 184 -7.31 -0.67 -22.10
C PRO A 184 -7.11 0.70 -22.77
N PRO A 185 -5.98 0.93 -23.48
CA PRO A 185 -5.67 2.23 -24.07
C PRO A 185 -6.77 2.81 -24.96
N ASN A 186 -7.47 1.97 -25.71
CA ASN A 186 -8.60 2.35 -26.57
C ASN A 186 -9.89 2.69 -25.81
N LYS A 187 -9.97 2.37 -24.51
CA LYS A 187 -11.13 2.61 -23.65
C LYS A 187 -10.87 3.68 -22.59
N MET A 188 -9.71 4.33 -22.61
CA MET A 188 -9.40 5.40 -21.65
C MET A 188 -10.32 6.62 -21.85
N TRP A 189 -10.59 7.34 -20.77
CA TRP A 189 -11.42 8.55 -20.80
C TRP A 189 -10.94 9.59 -19.81
N GLY A 190 -11.26 10.86 -20.07
CA GLY A 190 -10.89 11.97 -19.22
C GLY A 190 -10.58 13.21 -20.04
N ILE A 191 -9.57 13.98 -19.62
CA ILE A 191 -9.11 15.13 -20.40
C ILE A 191 -8.24 14.60 -21.54
N ALA A 192 -8.75 14.71 -22.75
CA ALA A 192 -8.09 14.31 -23.97
C ALA A 192 -7.36 15.49 -24.63
N GLU A 193 -6.25 15.18 -25.28
CA GLU A 193 -5.55 16.06 -26.21
C GLU A 193 -5.90 15.65 -27.63
N PHE A 194 -6.34 16.61 -28.44
CA PHE A 194 -6.76 16.42 -29.82
C PHE A 194 -5.85 17.23 -30.75
N MET A 195 -5.52 16.67 -31.90
CA MET A 195 -4.79 17.35 -32.97
C MET A 195 -5.64 17.28 -34.23
N CYS A 196 -6.20 18.42 -34.65
CA CYS A 196 -7.06 18.42 -35.83
C CYS A 196 -6.21 18.26 -37.11
N PRO A 197 -6.47 17.24 -37.96
CA PRO A 197 -5.71 17.06 -39.19
C PRO A 197 -6.03 18.15 -40.23
N ASN A 198 -7.21 18.77 -40.16
CA ASN A 198 -7.64 19.77 -41.14
C ASN A 198 -7.08 21.17 -40.85
N CYS A 199 -7.13 21.63 -39.59
CA CYS A 199 -6.69 22.98 -39.22
C CYS A 199 -5.40 23.02 -38.41
N THR A 200 -4.75 21.86 -38.19
CA THR A 200 -3.49 21.66 -37.44
C THR A 200 -3.45 22.22 -36.01
N ARG A 201 -4.58 22.69 -35.49
CA ARG A 201 -4.69 23.20 -34.12
C ARG A 201 -4.85 22.05 -33.13
N SER A 202 -4.06 22.11 -32.06
CA SER A 202 -4.25 21.25 -30.90
C SER A 202 -5.26 21.86 -29.94
N PHE A 203 -6.17 21.04 -29.41
CA PHE A 203 -7.10 21.46 -28.38
C PHE A 203 -7.26 20.40 -27.29
N LYS A 204 -7.80 20.81 -26.13
CA LYS A 204 -8.07 19.93 -25.00
C LYS A 204 -9.55 19.97 -24.65
N GLY A 205 -10.08 18.83 -24.24
CA GLY A 205 -11.48 18.68 -23.86
C GLY A 205 -11.72 17.35 -23.17
N PHE A 206 -12.89 17.16 -22.57
CA PHE A 206 -13.27 15.86 -22.06
C PHE A 206 -13.64 14.94 -23.22
N GLY A 207 -13.10 13.71 -23.23
CA GLY A 207 -13.32 12.75 -24.30
C GLY A 207 -12.94 11.33 -23.92
N ARG A 208 -13.23 10.40 -24.83
CA ARG A 208 -12.88 8.98 -24.74
C ARG A 208 -12.04 8.60 -25.95
N MET A 209 -11.13 7.64 -25.78
CA MET A 209 -10.25 7.19 -26.86
C MET A 209 -10.99 6.58 -28.05
N ASP A 210 -12.18 6.03 -27.84
CA ASP A 210 -13.03 5.41 -28.85
C ASP A 210 -14.03 6.36 -29.52
N LEU A 211 -14.13 7.62 -29.08
CA LEU A 211 -15.10 8.59 -29.61
C LEU A 211 -14.46 9.92 -30.01
N GLY A 212 -14.75 10.37 -31.24
CA GLY A 212 -14.27 11.64 -31.76
C GLY A 212 -14.99 12.85 -31.15
N SER A 213 -14.31 14.00 -31.17
CA SER A 213 -14.90 15.29 -30.76
C SER A 213 -14.71 16.33 -31.86
N PRO A 214 -15.70 17.20 -32.12
CA PRO A 214 -15.60 18.24 -33.13
C PRO A 214 -14.53 19.28 -32.76
N CYS A 215 -13.70 19.62 -33.73
CA CYS A 215 -12.75 20.72 -33.61
C CYS A 215 -13.48 22.06 -33.40
N TYR A 216 -13.02 22.88 -32.45
CA TYR A 216 -13.58 24.20 -32.16
C TYR A 216 -13.57 25.17 -33.37
N ASN A 217 -12.67 24.97 -34.34
CA ASN A 217 -12.52 25.87 -35.48
C ASN A 217 -13.24 25.38 -36.75
N CYS A 218 -12.91 24.16 -37.21
CA CYS A 218 -13.41 23.63 -38.48
C CYS A 218 -14.53 22.59 -38.32
N ARG A 219 -14.92 22.26 -37.08
CA ARG A 219 -15.94 21.26 -36.73
C ARG A 219 -15.69 19.83 -37.23
N PHE A 220 -14.57 19.56 -37.90
CA PHE A 220 -14.15 18.21 -38.26
C PHE A 220 -14.07 17.33 -37.01
N ILE A 221 -14.57 16.09 -37.10
CA ILE A 221 -14.54 15.14 -35.99
C ILE A 221 -13.11 14.60 -35.83
N VAL A 222 -12.50 14.89 -34.69
CA VAL A 222 -11.10 14.54 -34.40
C VAL A 222 -11.06 13.48 -33.31
N MET A 223 -10.32 12.40 -33.57
CA MET A 223 -10.03 11.39 -32.54
C MET A 223 -8.98 11.92 -31.56
N PRO A 224 -9.09 11.59 -30.26
CA PRO A 224 -8.10 12.00 -29.29
C PRO A 224 -6.76 11.31 -29.55
N THR A 225 -5.67 12.07 -29.41
CA THR A 225 -4.31 11.55 -29.52
C THR A 225 -3.90 10.80 -28.26
N ARG A 226 -4.30 11.31 -27.08
CA ARG A 226 -4.08 10.67 -25.78
C ARG A 226 -5.00 11.23 -24.71
N ILE A 227 -5.27 10.44 -23.69
CA ILE A 227 -5.87 10.91 -22.44
C ILE A 227 -4.75 11.32 -21.49
N LEU A 228 -4.88 12.51 -20.91
CA LEU A 228 -3.92 13.07 -19.98
C LEU A 228 -4.28 12.67 -18.53
N PRO A 229 -3.28 12.26 -17.72
CA PRO A 229 -3.49 12.08 -16.29
C PRO A 229 -3.89 13.42 -15.63
N PRO A 230 -4.73 13.40 -14.58
CA PRO A 230 -5.07 14.59 -13.83
C PRO A 230 -3.79 15.19 -13.22
N ARG A 231 -3.34 16.34 -13.72
CA ARG A 231 -2.15 17.00 -13.16
C ARG A 231 -2.48 17.51 -11.75
N LYS A 232 -1.99 16.80 -10.72
CA LYS A 232 -2.16 17.18 -9.30
C LYS A 232 -1.70 18.63 -9.03
N HIS A 233 -0.67 19.10 -9.73
CA HIS A 233 -0.07 20.43 -9.54
C HIS A 233 -0.67 21.59 -10.37
N LEU A 234 -1.59 21.33 -11.31
CA LEU A 234 -2.24 22.40 -12.11
C LEU A 234 -3.60 22.85 -11.56
N ARG A 235 -4.05 22.32 -10.42
CA ARG A 235 -5.27 22.85 -9.76
C ARG A 235 -5.10 24.31 -9.30
N ASN A 236 -3.86 24.81 -9.20
CA ASN A 236 -3.53 26.11 -8.62
C ASN A 236 -2.94 27.14 -9.61
N MET A 237 -2.84 26.85 -10.92
CA MET A 237 -2.32 27.84 -11.89
C MET A 237 -3.41 28.38 -12.82
N GLY A 238 -3.88 29.58 -12.47
CA GLY A 238 -4.49 30.54 -13.38
C GLY A 238 -6.01 30.44 -13.54
N PRO A 239 -6.65 31.52 -14.06
CA PRO A 239 -8.07 31.53 -14.37
C PRO A 239 -8.37 30.35 -15.27
N ARG A 240 -9.34 29.51 -14.87
CA ARG A 240 -9.91 28.50 -15.77
C ARG A 240 -10.34 29.23 -17.02
N ARG A 241 -9.59 29.10 -18.13
CA ARG A 241 -10.17 29.41 -19.44
C ARG A 241 -11.46 28.60 -19.47
N ARG A 242 -12.58 29.26 -19.71
CA ARG A 242 -13.86 28.57 -19.97
C ARG A 242 -13.57 27.67 -21.15
N HIS A 243 -13.20 26.41 -20.89
CA HIS A 243 -12.97 25.45 -21.95
C HIS A 243 -14.32 25.39 -22.64
N GLN A 244 -14.36 25.95 -23.85
CA GLN A 244 -15.50 25.87 -24.72
C GLN A 244 -15.79 24.38 -24.83
N HIS A 245 -16.97 23.98 -24.40
CA HIS A 245 -17.41 22.61 -24.50
C HIS A 245 -17.81 22.41 -25.96
N SER A 246 -17.25 21.41 -26.65
CA SER A 246 -17.74 21.02 -27.97
C SER A 246 -18.10 19.53 -27.92
N CYS A 247 -19.02 19.21 -27.02
CA CYS A 247 -19.52 17.85 -26.87
C CYS A 247 -20.81 17.72 -27.66
N LEU A 248 -20.85 16.76 -28.59
CA LEU A 248 -22.05 16.40 -29.36
C LEU A 248 -22.91 15.35 -28.66
N ALA A 249 -22.56 15.00 -27.40
CA ALA A 249 -23.31 14.02 -26.64
C ALA A 249 -24.71 14.53 -26.27
N GLU A 250 -25.70 13.68 -26.47
CA GLU A 250 -27.11 13.95 -26.20
C GLU A 250 -27.34 14.37 -24.75
N ASP A 251 -26.63 13.72 -23.83
CA ASP A 251 -26.73 13.89 -22.40
C ASP A 251 -25.76 14.96 -21.83
N CYS A 252 -25.09 15.75 -22.67
CA CYS A 252 -24.19 16.79 -22.18
C CYS A 252 -24.95 17.98 -21.57
N TYR A 253 -24.56 18.45 -20.37
CA TYR A 253 -25.17 19.64 -19.74
C TYR A 253 -24.96 20.94 -20.52
N ASN A 254 -23.98 20.91 -21.42
CA ASN A 254 -23.59 21.99 -22.31
C ASN A 254 -23.38 21.32 -23.67
N ARG A 255 -24.47 20.80 -24.25
CA ARG A 255 -24.41 20.12 -25.54
C ARG A 255 -24.34 21.13 -26.68
N GLN A 256 -23.66 20.76 -27.74
CA GLN A 256 -23.66 21.52 -28.98
C GLN A 256 -24.59 20.84 -30.00
N GLU A 257 -25.47 21.61 -30.64
CA GLU A 257 -26.33 21.11 -31.72
C GLU A 257 -25.60 21.14 -33.08
N PRO A 258 -25.84 20.16 -33.98
CA PRO A 258 -26.69 18.98 -33.78
C PRO A 258 -25.99 17.92 -32.90
N HIS A 259 -26.71 17.35 -31.94
CA HIS A 259 -26.22 16.22 -31.15
C HIS A 259 -26.23 14.91 -31.96
N VAL A 260 -25.43 13.94 -31.53
CA VAL A 260 -25.43 12.60 -32.11
C VAL A 260 -26.27 11.70 -31.19
N PRO A 261 -27.39 11.12 -31.66
CA PRO A 261 -28.22 10.23 -30.85
C PRO A 261 -27.42 9.05 -30.28
N ASN A 262 -27.75 8.61 -29.08
CA ASN A 262 -27.09 7.49 -28.38
C ASN A 262 -25.62 7.73 -27.98
N THR A 263 -25.15 8.98 -27.95
CA THR A 263 -23.79 9.29 -27.48
C THR A 263 -23.78 9.82 -26.05
N GLU A 264 -22.84 9.32 -25.25
CA GLU A 264 -22.71 9.69 -23.84
C GLU A 264 -21.55 10.63 -23.56
N CYS A 265 -21.81 11.64 -22.74
CA CYS A 265 -20.85 12.58 -22.25
C CYS A 265 -20.05 11.96 -21.10
N VAL A 266 -18.73 12.14 -21.15
CA VAL A 266 -17.81 11.70 -20.08
C VAL A 266 -17.48 12.79 -19.07
N HIS A 267 -18.07 13.98 -19.23
CA HIS A 267 -17.84 15.08 -18.30
C HIS A 267 -18.47 14.75 -16.93
N PRO A 268 -17.73 14.86 -15.80
CA PRO A 268 -18.23 14.49 -14.49
C PRO A 268 -19.55 15.17 -14.12
N VAL A 269 -19.68 16.47 -14.45
CA VAL A 269 -20.92 17.24 -14.19
C VAL A 269 -22.10 16.75 -15.04
N SER A 270 -21.91 16.38 -16.31
CA SER A 270 -22.99 15.81 -17.14
C SER A 270 -23.46 14.50 -16.53
N ARG A 271 -22.53 13.60 -16.22
CA ARG A 271 -22.84 12.27 -15.69
C ARG A 271 -23.57 12.34 -14.35
N MET A 272 -23.11 13.20 -13.45
CA MET A 272 -23.78 13.45 -12.16
C MET A 272 -25.21 13.98 -12.35
N LYS A 273 -25.43 14.94 -13.27
CA LYS A 273 -26.77 15.48 -13.54
C LYS A 273 -27.73 14.42 -14.11
N ASN A 274 -27.22 13.47 -14.88
CA ASN A 274 -28.01 12.41 -15.50
C ASN A 274 -28.07 11.13 -14.66
N GLY A 275 -27.57 11.14 -13.41
CA GLY A 275 -27.53 9.95 -12.56
C GLY A 275 -26.65 8.80 -13.07
N LYS A 276 -25.67 9.09 -13.92
CA LYS A 276 -24.75 8.09 -14.50
C LYS A 276 -23.49 7.93 -13.65
N PRO A 277 -22.90 6.71 -13.58
CA PRO A 277 -21.69 6.46 -12.80
C PRO A 277 -20.50 7.25 -13.33
N GLN A 278 -19.61 7.74 -12.48
CA GLN A 278 -18.39 8.47 -12.85
C GLN A 278 -17.44 7.61 -13.72
N VAL A 279 -17.39 6.31 -13.45
CA VAL A 279 -16.64 5.33 -14.23
C VAL A 279 -17.37 5.04 -15.54
N VAL A 280 -16.67 5.27 -16.64
CA VAL A 280 -17.19 5.04 -18.00
C VAL A 280 -16.83 3.64 -18.46
N ASN A 281 -15.55 3.27 -18.38
CA ASN A 281 -15.06 1.95 -18.78
C ASN A 281 -14.32 1.29 -17.60
N PRO A 282 -14.89 0.31 -16.90
CA PRO A 282 -14.26 -0.27 -15.73
C PRO A 282 -12.97 -1.04 -16.07
N SER A 283 -12.03 -1.09 -15.14
CA SER A 283 -10.88 -1.99 -15.22
C SER A 283 -11.31 -3.43 -14.99
N HIS A 284 -10.64 -4.38 -15.66
CA HIS A 284 -10.83 -5.80 -15.37
C HIS A 284 -10.21 -6.18 -14.01
N PRO A 285 -10.90 -7.00 -13.20
CA PRO A 285 -10.31 -7.59 -12.00
C PRO A 285 -9.05 -8.38 -12.35
N HIS A 286 -7.97 -8.12 -11.63
CA HIS A 286 -6.71 -8.81 -11.84
C HIS A 286 -6.70 -10.12 -11.06
N PHE A 287 -6.64 -11.25 -11.77
CA PHE A 287 -6.40 -12.56 -11.18
C PHE A 287 -4.90 -12.83 -11.15
N SER A 288 -4.29 -12.78 -9.97
CA SER A 288 -2.89 -13.16 -9.83
C SER A 288 -2.76 -14.66 -10.08
N SER A 289 -2.20 -15.04 -11.21
CA SER A 289 -1.66 -16.39 -11.40
C SER A 289 -0.60 -16.57 -10.32
N GLY A 290 -0.88 -17.41 -9.31
CA GLY A 290 -0.06 -17.64 -8.12
C GLY A 290 1.28 -18.32 -8.41
N SER A 291 2.02 -17.85 -9.42
CA SER A 291 3.43 -18.18 -9.61
C SER A 291 4.22 -17.46 -8.52
N THR A 292 4.30 -18.08 -7.35
CA THR A 292 5.14 -17.72 -6.22
C THR A 292 6.61 -18.00 -6.53
N VAL A 293 7.13 -17.40 -7.61
CA VAL A 293 8.51 -16.95 -7.53
C VAL A 293 8.42 -15.63 -6.81
N ASN A 294 8.72 -15.64 -5.51
CA ASN A 294 9.10 -14.44 -4.78
C ASN A 294 10.32 -13.86 -5.51
N THR A 295 10.10 -13.11 -6.60
CA THR A 295 11.11 -12.14 -6.99
C THR A 295 11.23 -11.26 -5.77
N CYS A 296 12.41 -11.20 -5.16
CA CYS A 296 12.80 -10.35 -4.03
C CYS A 296 12.65 -8.84 -4.32
N LEU A 297 11.88 -8.51 -5.36
CA LEU A 297 11.62 -7.23 -5.96
C LEU A 297 10.25 -6.78 -5.46
N SER A 298 10.23 -6.22 -4.25
CA SER A 298 9.08 -5.44 -3.79
C SER A 298 8.86 -4.28 -4.77
N GLN A 299 7.61 -3.89 -4.99
CA GLN A 299 7.29 -2.80 -5.90
C GLN A 299 7.84 -1.50 -5.29
N GLY A 300 9.00 -1.04 -5.75
CA GLY A 300 9.80 0.10 -5.22
C GLY A 300 9.15 1.49 -5.22
N SER A 301 7.82 1.58 -5.21
CA SER A 301 7.07 2.81 -4.92
C SER A 301 6.26 2.70 -3.61
N LEU A 302 6.61 1.73 -2.77
CA LEU A 302 5.91 1.41 -1.52
C LEU A 302 6.45 2.15 -0.30
N LEU A 303 7.57 2.88 -0.35
CA LEU A 303 8.16 3.45 0.87
C LEU A 303 7.24 4.39 1.66
N GLU A 304 6.28 5.05 1.00
CA GLU A 304 5.24 5.88 1.64
C GLU A 304 4.04 5.06 2.15
N ASP A 305 3.69 3.94 1.50
CA ASP A 305 2.56 3.03 1.85
C ASP A 305 3.01 1.79 2.68
N LEU A 306 4.32 1.58 2.89
CA LEU A 306 4.89 0.38 3.52
C LEU A 306 4.46 0.31 4.99
N PHE A 307 4.42 1.45 5.65
CA PHE A 307 3.97 1.53 7.04
C PHE A 307 2.50 1.10 7.17
N ASP A 308 1.62 1.63 6.32
CA ASP A 308 0.19 1.30 6.36
C ASP A 308 -0.04 -0.18 6.03
N ILE A 309 0.70 -0.74 5.07
CA ILE A 309 0.60 -2.17 4.74
C ILE A 309 1.13 -3.07 5.86
N ILE A 310 2.26 -2.71 6.49
CA ILE A 310 2.78 -3.50 7.62
C ILE A 310 1.83 -3.43 8.81
N MET A 311 1.26 -2.25 9.09
CA MET A 311 0.28 -2.11 10.17
C MET A 311 -1.05 -2.81 9.86
N ASP A 312 -1.45 -2.90 8.59
CA ASP A 312 -2.59 -3.71 8.14
C ASP A 312 -2.28 -5.21 8.32
N ASP A 313 -1.10 -5.69 7.91
CA ASP A 313 -0.69 -7.10 8.06
C ASP A 313 -0.61 -7.53 9.54
N ILE A 314 -0.08 -6.67 10.42
CA ILE A 314 -0.05 -6.91 11.89
C ILE A 314 -1.47 -7.03 12.44
N ARG A 315 -2.42 -6.26 11.91
CA ARG A 315 -3.83 -6.30 12.32
C ARG A 315 -4.55 -7.54 11.78
N GLU A 316 -4.22 -7.99 10.57
CA GLU A 316 -4.78 -9.22 9.96
C GLU A 316 -4.40 -10.50 10.74
N GLU A 317 -3.25 -10.54 11.45
CA GLU A 317 -2.91 -11.66 12.37
C GLU A 317 -3.92 -11.82 13.52
N GLU A 318 -4.65 -10.76 13.94
CA GLU A 318 -5.67 -10.85 15.00
C GLU A 318 -6.96 -11.55 14.55
N GLU A 319 -7.33 -11.44 13.27
CA GLU A 319 -8.60 -11.98 12.75
C GLU A 319 -8.51 -13.49 12.42
N SER A 320 -7.31 -14.02 12.17
CA SER A 320 -7.09 -15.45 11.96
C SER A 320 -7.10 -16.26 13.27
N ASP A 321 -6.61 -15.68 14.36
CA ASP A 321 -6.55 -16.35 15.66
C ASP A 321 -7.91 -16.35 16.38
N ASN A 322 -8.77 -15.35 16.14
CA ASN A 322 -10.11 -15.29 16.73
C ASN A 322 -11.17 -16.15 16.00
N ASN A 323 -10.94 -16.54 14.75
CA ASN A 323 -11.90 -17.35 13.97
C ASN A 323 -11.69 -18.87 14.10
N SER A 324 -10.65 -19.32 14.80
CA SER A 324 -10.35 -20.76 14.93
C SER A 324 -11.05 -21.44 16.13
N ASP A 325 -11.82 -20.72 16.95
CA ASP A 325 -12.45 -21.27 18.17
C ASP A 325 -13.99 -21.27 18.17
N SER A 326 -14.63 -21.14 17.00
CA SER A 326 -16.10 -21.23 16.87
C SER A 326 -16.57 -22.37 15.96
N SER A 327 -15.97 -23.55 16.10
CA SER A 327 -16.50 -24.76 15.45
C SER A 327 -16.24 -26.02 16.27
N THR A 328 -16.99 -26.22 17.36
CA THR A 328 -17.50 -27.54 17.80
C THR A 328 -18.25 -27.42 19.12
N SER A 329 -19.57 -27.54 19.08
CA SER A 329 -20.31 -28.49 19.92
C SER A 329 -21.81 -28.41 19.58
N SER A 330 -22.25 -29.53 19.00
CA SER A 330 -23.58 -30.12 18.78
C SER A 330 -24.82 -29.44 19.35
#